data_AF-A7FAM3-F1
#
_entry.id   AF-A7FAM3-F1
#
_cell.length_a   1.000
_cell.length_b   1.000
_cell.length_c   1.000
_cell.angle_alpha   90.00
_cell.angle_beta   90.00
_cell.angle_gamma   90.00
#
_symmetry.space_group_name_H-M   'P 1'
#
loop_
_entity.id
_entity.type
_entity.pdbx_description
1 polymer ?
#
loop_
_entity_poly.entity_id
_entity_poly.type
_entity_poly.pdbx_seq_one_letter_code
_entity_poly.pdbx_strand_id
1 'polypeptide(L)' 'MINSVNLKHLPIQDLFFSVLISFIMSTIIVNIYGPLLAILYAFGNILALTFLSWLYQETWSDPSK' A
#
# COMPACT_ATOMS: atom_id res chain seq x y z
N MET A 1 23.86 -8.66 -18.57
CA MET A 1 24.13 -7.22 -18.35
C MET A 1 22.99 -6.68 -17.50
N ILE A 2 23.14 -6.76 -16.17
CA ILE A 2 22.07 -6.40 -15.23
C ILE A 2 22.10 -4.88 -15.13
N ASN A 3 21.26 -4.24 -15.92
CA ASN A 3 21.18 -2.79 -15.99
C ASN A 3 20.77 -2.28 -14.61
N SER A 4 21.55 -1.37 -14.05
CA SER A 4 21.35 -0.78 -12.72
C SER A 4 19.98 -0.13 -12.63
N VAL A 5 19.03 -0.78 -11.94
CA VAL A 5 17.76 -0.16 -11.58
C VAL A 5 18.08 0.96 -10.59
N ASN A 6 18.09 2.19 -11.09
CA ASN A 6 18.31 3.37 -10.27
C ASN A 6 17.06 3.62 -9.41
N LEU A 7 17.01 2.94 -8.26
CA LEU A 7 15.90 2.92 -7.30
C LEU A 7 15.65 4.26 -6.57
N LYS A 8 16.45 5.30 -6.83
CA LYS A 8 16.38 6.57 -6.10
C LYS A 8 15.21 7.48 -6.48
N HIS A 9 14.49 7.17 -7.58
CA HIS A 9 13.47 8.08 -8.11
C HIS A 9 12.13 7.44 -8.46
N LEU A 10 11.97 6.13 -8.20
CA LEU A 10 10.75 5.42 -8.54
C LEU A 10 9.81 5.33 -7.34
N PRO A 11 8.47 5.40 -7.57
CA PRO A 11 7.43 5.19 -6.54
C PRO A 11 7.49 3.82 -5.84
N ILE A 12 8.48 2.98 -6.20
CA ILE A 12 8.84 1.71 -5.57
C ILE A 12 9.26 1.90 -4.11
N GLN A 13 9.92 3.01 -3.76
CA GLN A 13 10.26 3.26 -2.36
C GLN A 13 9.00 3.48 -1.51
N ASP A 14 8.06 4.30 -2.00
CA ASP A 14 6.76 4.49 -1.34
C ASP A 14 5.94 3.20 -1.31
N LEU A 15 5.97 2.43 -2.39
CA LEU A 15 5.33 1.11 -2.44
C LEU A 15 5.89 0.18 -1.35
N PHE A 16 7.22 0.17 -1.20
CA PHE A 16 7.91 -0.65 -0.20
C PHE A 16 7.56 -0.21 1.23
N PHE A 17 7.55 1.09 1.51
CA PHE A 17 7.14 1.62 2.82
C PHE A 17 5.67 1.32 3.13
N SER A 18 4.77 1.47 2.15
CA SER A 18 3.35 1.16 2.31
C SER A 18 3.11 -0.34 2.59
N VAL A 19 3.82 -1.22 1.88
CA VAL A 19 3.76 -2.67 2.11
C VAL A 19 4.31 -3.02 3.49
N LEU A 20 5.42 -2.41 3.90
CA LEU A 20 6.03 -2.64 5.21
C LEU A 20 5.09 -2.23 6.36
N ILE A 21 4.47 -1.06 6.26
CA ILE A 21 3.48 -0.57 7.24
C ILE A 21 2.28 -1.50 7.30
N SER A 22 1.76 -1.93 6.15
CA SER A 22 0.64 -2.87 6.07
C SER A 22 0.98 -4.23 6.72
N PHE A 23 2.22 -4.69 6.55
CA PHE A 23 2.70 -5.94 7.13
C PHE A 23 2.84 -5.87 8.66
N ILE A 24 3.38 -4.76 9.19
CA ILE A 24 3.51 -4.53 10.63
C ILE A 24 2.13 -4.47 11.28
N MET A 25 1.20 -3.69 10.71
CA MET A 25 -0.17 -3.57 11.22
C MET A 25 -0.91 -4.91 11.17
N SER A 26 -0.76 -5.68 10.08
CA SER A 26 -1.33 -7.03 9.97
C SER A 26 -0.80 -7.98 11.05
N THR A 27 0.52 -7.97 11.32
CA THR A 27 1.15 -8.82 12.35
C THR A 27 0.64 -8.48 13.76
N ILE A 28 0.48 -7.19 14.07
CA ILE A 28 -0.08 -6.73 15.35
C ILE A 28 -1.54 -7.21 15.48
N ILE A 29 -2.33 -7.13 14.41
CA ILE A 29 -3.74 -7.54 14.42
C ILE A 29 -3.88 -9.06 14.56
N VAL A 30 -3.05 -9.86 13.87
CA VAL A 30 -3.02 -11.33 14.06
C VAL A 30 -2.79 -11.67 15.53
N ASN A 31 -1.83 -10.99 16.17
CA ASN A 31 -1.43 -11.29 17.54
C ASN A 31 -2.50 -10.92 18.58
N ILE A 32 -3.30 -9.87 18.33
CA ILE A 32 -4.32 -9.40 19.28
C ILE A 32 -5.69 -10.06 19.03
N TYR A 33 -6.04 -10.26 17.76
CA TYR A 33 -7.42 -10.57 17.35
C TYR A 33 -7.55 -11.92 16.62
N GLY A 34 -6.44 -12.60 16.38
CA GLY A 34 -6.39 -13.84 15.62
C GLY A 34 -6.32 -13.64 14.10
N PRO A 35 -6.00 -14.71 13.35
CA PRO A 35 -5.62 -14.63 11.93
C PRO A 35 -6.76 -14.12 11.01
N LEU A 36 -8.02 -14.37 11.38
CA LEU A 36 -9.19 -14.00 10.59
C LEU A 36 -9.36 -12.46 10.50
N LEU A 37 -9.10 -11.76 11.60
CA LEU A 37 -9.23 -10.31 11.65
C LEU A 37 -8.09 -9.56 10.95
N ALA A 38 -6.91 -10.18 10.84
CA ALA A 38 -5.82 -9.64 10.05
C ALA A 38 -6.10 -9.71 8.54
N ILE A 39 -6.68 -10.82 8.07
CA ILE A 39 -7.14 -10.94 6.67
C ILE A 39 -8.21 -9.88 6.38
N LEU A 40 -9.18 -9.71 7.28
CA LEU A 40 -10.22 -8.70 7.13
C LEU A 40 -9.64 -7.28 7.11
N TYR A 41 -8.63 -6.99 7.94
CA TYR A 41 -7.94 -5.71 7.95
C TYR A 41 -7.17 -5.46 6.64
N ALA A 42 -6.41 -6.44 6.15
CA ALA A 42 -5.68 -6.32 4.89
C ALA A 42 -6.65 -6.10 3.71
N PHE A 43 -7.75 -6.87 3.66
CA PHE A 43 -8.79 -6.72 2.65
C PHE A 43 -9.48 -5.35 2.72
N GLY A 44 -9.81 -4.89 3.93
CA GLY A 44 -10.39 -3.57 4.17
C GLY A 44 -9.47 -2.43 3.71
N ASN A 45 -8.17 -2.54 3.93
CA ASN A 45 -7.20 -1.55 3.45
C ASN A 45 -7.11 -1.52 1.92
N ILE A 46 -7.09 -2.68 1.26
CA ILE A 46 -7.10 -2.75 -0.22
C ILE A 46 -8.36 -2.11 -0.79
N LEU A 47 -9.53 -2.41 -0.20
CA LEU A 47 -10.80 -1.80 -0.59
C LEU A 47 -10.76 -0.27 -0.38
N ALA A 48 -10.33 0.18 0.78
CA ALA A 48 -10.25 1.61 1.08
C ALA A 48 -9.33 2.35 0.11
N LEU A 49 -8.14 1.80 -0.18
CA LEU A 49 -7.20 2.38 -1.15
C LEU A 49 -7.76 2.38 -2.57
N THR A 50 -8.49 1.32 -2.97
CA THR A 50 -9.14 1.26 -4.28
C THR A 50 -10.23 2.32 -4.40
N PHE A 51 -11.06 2.48 -3.37
CA PHE A 51 -12.09 3.53 -3.31
C PHE A 51 -11.49 4.93 -3.29
N LEU A 52 -10.40 5.14 -2.54
CA LEU A 52 -9.72 6.43 -2.46
C LEU A 52 -9.07 6.79 -3.80
N SER A 53 -8.44 5.81 -4.46
CA SER A 53 -7.84 5.95 -5.79
C SER A 53 -8.91 6.27 -6.84
N TRP A 54 -10.07 5.60 -6.77
CA TRP A 54 -11.20 5.91 -7.65
C TRP A 54 -11.80 7.30 -7.38
N LEU A 55 -12.01 7.66 -6.11
CA LEU A 55 -12.60 8.94 -5.71
C LEU A 55 -11.71 10.13 -6.08
N TYR A 56 -10.40 10.00 -5.91
CA TYR A 56 -9.43 11.04 -6.22
C TYR A 56 -8.71 10.80 -7.55
N GLN A 57 -9.26 9.95 -8.42
CA GLN A 57 -8.63 9.53 -9.67
C GLN A 57 -8.17 10.75 -10.48
N GLU A 58 -9.00 11.79 -10.56
CA GLU A 58 -8.69 13.03 -11.29
C GLU A 58 -7.59 13.87 -10.64
N THR A 59 -7.43 13.80 -9.32
CA THR A 59 -6.38 14.50 -8.57
C THR A 59 -5.02 13.83 -8.70
N TRP A 60 -4.99 12.50 -8.79
CA TRP A 60 -3.74 11.74 -8.95
C TRP A 60 -3.32 11.56 -10.41
N SER A 61 -4.25 11.68 -11.37
CA SER A 61 -4.00 11.44 -12.80
C SER A 61 -3.51 12.67 -13.57
N ASP A 62 -3.69 13.89 -13.03
CA ASP A 62 -3.27 15.12 -13.69
C ASP A 62 -2.04 15.73 -12.97
N PRO A 63 -0.81 15.53 -13.50
CA PRO A 63 0.40 16.07 -12.88
C PRO A 63 0.56 17.59 -13.09
N SER A 64 -0.41 18.28 -13.72
CA SER A 64 -0.35 19.72 -14.04
C SER A 64 -1.15 20.64 -13.11
N LYS A 65 -1.78 20.09 -12.06
CA LYS A 65 -2.47 20.86 -11.00
C LYS A 65 -1.73 20.81 -9.65
#